data_AF-A0A2G9TRP4-F1
#
_entry.id   AF-A0A2G9TRP4-F1
#
_cell.length_a   1.000
_cell.length_b   1.000
_cell.length_c   1.000
_cell.angle_alpha   90.00
_cell.angle_beta   90.00
_cell.angle_gamma   90.00
#
_symmetry.space_group_name_H-M   'P 1'
#
loop_
_entity.id
_entity.type
_entity.pdbx_description
1 polymer ?
#
loop_
_entity_poly.entity_id
_entity_poly.type
_entity_poly.pdbx_seq_one_letter_code
_entity_poly.pdbx_strand_id
1 'polypeptide(L)'
;MLLNYDFAIEYINTKDFGQVDALSRLITSHSSTPEDYVIANVDVDVTAEFIENCRQLPVSTETIRTATKDVHAINKIIDYMKSRNWPKIDRNSSLWHYYNRRDTLTTVEDRLLTASRIVIPRSLQRRVLHTLHKAHPGQTRMKMLARSYVYWPTLDNDIEQLVRNCNKCASVAKDHVKAKLCSWPNQTLHGSAYTLTSQDP
;
A
#
# COMPACT_ATOMS: atom_id res chain seq x y z
N MET A 1 -17.20 4.42 16.74
CA MET A 1 -18.14 4.38 17.87
C MET A 1 -18.41 2.91 18.16
N LEU A 2 -17.59 2.27 19.00
CA LEU A 2 -17.81 0.89 19.45
C LEU A 2 -18.70 0.97 20.70
N LEU A 3 -20.01 1.01 20.50
CA LEU A 3 -21.02 1.26 21.54
C LEU A 3 -21.81 0.00 21.96
N ASN A 4 -21.39 -1.20 21.56
CA ASN A 4 -22.18 -2.41 21.74
C ASN A 4 -21.45 -3.53 22.53
N TYR A 5 -20.59 -3.17 23.48
CA TYR A 5 -20.04 -4.15 24.42
C TYR A 5 -20.13 -3.60 25.84
N ASP A 6 -20.95 -4.26 26.66
CA ASP A 6 -20.88 -4.15 28.11
C ASP A 6 -19.87 -5.19 28.60
N PHE A 7 -18.78 -4.72 29.21
CA PHE A 7 -17.80 -5.57 29.88
C PHE A 7 -17.91 -5.38 31.38
N ALA A 8 -18.13 -6.48 32.10
CA ALA A 8 -17.91 -6.54 33.53
C ALA A 8 -16.42 -6.78 33.76
N ILE A 9 -15.73 -5.78 34.31
CA ILE A 9 -14.31 -5.89 34.68
C ILE A 9 -14.25 -6.17 36.18
N GLU A 10 -13.80 -7.37 36.54
CA GLU A 10 -13.50 -7.73 37.92
C GLU A 10 -11.99 -7.78 38.13
N TYR A 11 -11.53 -7.13 39.21
CA TYR A 11 -10.15 -7.24 39.64
C TYR A 11 -9.95 -8.57 40.38
N ILE A 12 -9.07 -9.42 39.86
CA ILE A 12 -8.64 -10.64 40.54
C ILE A 12 -7.24 -10.41 41.11
N ASN A 13 -7.05 -10.76 42.38
CA ASN A 13 -5.77 -10.64 43.04
C ASN A 13 -4.72 -11.52 42.35
N THR A 14 -3.57 -10.93 42.01
CA THR A 14 -2.48 -11.60 41.30
C THR A 14 -1.88 -12.79 42.06
N LYS A 15 -2.14 -12.93 43.36
CA LYS A 15 -1.72 -14.09 44.17
C LYS A 15 -2.61 -15.32 44.00
N ASP A 16 -3.87 -15.13 43.60
CA ASP A 16 -4.84 -16.21 43.37
C ASP A 16 -4.83 -16.69 41.91
N PHE A 17 -4.22 -15.92 40.99
CA PHE A 17 -4.09 -16.23 39.57
C PHE A 17 -2.66 -16.68 39.23
N GLY A 18 -2.23 -17.79 39.85
CA GLY A 18 -0.84 -18.25 39.85
C GLY A 18 -0.22 -18.66 38.52
N GLN A 19 -0.93 -18.60 37.38
CA GLN A 19 -0.39 -19.01 36.07
C GLN A 19 -0.98 -18.27 34.85
N VAL A 20 -1.28 -16.97 34.90
CA VAL A 20 -1.60 -16.20 33.65
C VAL A 20 -0.42 -16.25 32.66
N ASP A 21 0.78 -16.24 33.22
CA ASP A 21 2.05 -16.11 32.51
C ASP A 21 2.60 -17.46 32.02
N ALA A 22 2.00 -18.58 32.44
CA ALA A 22 2.45 -19.92 32.07
C ALA A 22 2.27 -20.18 30.57
N LEU A 23 1.18 -19.72 29.96
CA LEU A 23 0.95 -19.89 28.51
C LEU A 23 1.85 -18.99 27.65
N SER A 24 2.25 -17.81 28.15
CA SER A 24 3.20 -16.93 27.43
C SER A 24 4.64 -17.44 27.51
N ARG A 25 4.96 -18.19 28.59
CA ARG A 25 6.28 -18.81 28.80
C ARG A 25 6.36 -20.28 28.41
N LEU A 26 5.25 -20.93 28.04
CA LEU A 26 5.25 -22.29 27.49
C LEU A 26 5.75 -22.32 26.03
N ILE A 27 6.82 -21.58 25.74
CA ILE A 27 7.64 -21.89 24.59
C ILE A 27 8.46 -23.08 25.05
N THR A 28 7.97 -24.29 24.73
CA THR A 28 8.75 -25.53 24.84
C THR A 28 10.18 -25.22 24.46
N SER A 29 11.15 -25.66 25.27
CA SER A 29 12.56 -25.62 24.94
C SER A 29 12.76 -26.28 23.57
N HIS A 30 12.66 -25.48 22.51
CA HIS A 30 13.13 -25.87 21.21
C HIS A 30 14.62 -26.07 21.42
N SER A 31 15.03 -27.34 21.40
CA SER A 31 16.41 -27.71 21.14
C SER A 31 16.93 -26.76 20.08
N SER A 32 18.04 -26.09 20.35
CA SER A 32 18.70 -25.20 19.40
C SER A 32 18.97 -25.98 18.13
N THR A 33 18.01 -25.93 17.21
CA THR A 33 18.20 -26.46 15.86
C THR A 33 19.19 -25.50 15.20
N PRO A 34 20.16 -26.01 14.44
CA PRO A 34 21.06 -25.16 13.68
C PRO A 34 20.19 -24.21 12.83
N GLU A 35 20.56 -22.93 12.82
CA GLU A 35 19.81 -21.82 12.21
C GLU A 35 19.42 -22.06 10.74
N ASP A 36 19.97 -23.09 10.10
CA ASP A 36 19.62 -23.58 8.76
C ASP A 36 18.19 -24.15 8.64
N TYR A 37 17.51 -24.55 9.73
CA TYR A 37 16.14 -25.11 9.63
C TYR A 37 15.03 -24.03 9.56
N VAL A 38 15.30 -22.80 10.02
CA VAL A 38 14.29 -21.72 10.00
C VAL A 38 14.11 -21.11 8.61
N ILE A 39 15.11 -21.26 7.72
CA ILE A 39 15.08 -20.72 6.36
C ILE A 39 14.02 -21.43 5.50
N ALA A 40 13.87 -22.75 5.64
CA ALA A 40 12.94 -23.54 4.85
C ALA A 40 11.47 -23.16 5.12
N ASN A 41 11.10 -22.86 6.37
CA ASN A 41 9.74 -22.44 6.69
C ASN A 41 9.41 -21.06 6.13
N VAL A 42 10.36 -20.12 6.17
CA VAL A 42 10.18 -18.78 5.59
C VAL A 42 10.01 -18.86 4.07
N ASP A 43 10.82 -19.68 3.39
CA ASP A 43 10.72 -19.87 1.93
C ASP A 43 9.39 -20.56 1.52
N VAL A 44 8.92 -21.54 2.31
CA VAL A 44 7.62 -22.19 2.11
C VAL A 44 6.46 -21.20 2.30
N ASP A 45 6.54 -20.32 3.30
CA ASP A 45 5.50 -19.32 3.54
C ASP A 45 5.46 -18.25 2.44
N VAL A 46 6.61 -17.76 1.99
CA VAL A 46 6.71 -16.76 0.91
C VAL A 46 6.24 -17.34 -0.43
N THR A 47 6.53 -18.62 -0.70
CA THR A 47 6.04 -19.30 -1.92
C THR A 47 4.52 -19.51 -1.88
N ALA A 48 3.94 -19.88 -0.74
CA ALA A 48 2.50 -20.02 -0.57
C ALA A 48 1.77 -18.67 -0.76
N GLU A 49 2.28 -17.60 -0.14
CA GLU A 49 1.75 -16.24 -0.30
C GLU A 49 1.81 -15.78 -1.77
N PHE A 50 2.92 -16.05 -2.46
CA PHE A 50 3.07 -15.75 -3.88
C PHE A 50 2.02 -16.45 -4.76
N ILE A 51 1.79 -17.74 -4.53
CA ILE A 51 0.80 -18.52 -5.28
C ILE A 51 -0.61 -17.96 -5.08
N GLU A 52 -0.96 -17.64 -3.83
CA GLU A 52 -2.26 -17.06 -3.52
C GLU A 52 -2.43 -15.68 -4.18
N ASN A 53 -1.40 -14.82 -4.11
CA ASN A 53 -1.39 -13.52 -4.76
C ASN A 53 -1.57 -13.63 -6.30
N CYS A 54 -1.00 -14.67 -6.92
CA CYS A 54 -1.21 -14.93 -8.35
C CYS A 54 -2.65 -15.33 -8.68
N ARG A 55 -3.34 -16.07 -7.81
CA ARG A 55 -4.75 -16.45 -8.01
C ARG A 55 -5.70 -15.26 -8.00
N GLN A 56 -5.36 -14.23 -7.22
CA GLN A 56 -6.14 -13.00 -7.11
C GLN A 56 -5.94 -12.05 -8.31
N LEU A 57 -4.99 -12.35 -9.19
CA LEU A 57 -4.64 -11.54 -10.35
C LEU A 57 -4.95 -12.28 -11.67
N PRO A 58 -5.21 -11.55 -12.76
CA PRO A 58 -5.45 -12.11 -14.08
C PRO A 58 -4.13 -12.53 -14.76
N VAL A 59 -3.17 -13.03 -13.99
CA VAL A 59 -1.80 -13.24 -14.44
C VAL A 59 -1.30 -14.57 -13.89
N SER A 60 -1.08 -15.52 -14.80
CA SER A 60 -0.46 -16.79 -14.40
C SER A 60 1.01 -16.59 -14.05
N THR A 61 1.50 -17.41 -13.13
CA THR A 61 2.91 -17.50 -12.74
C THR A 61 3.81 -17.70 -13.96
N GLU A 62 3.37 -18.49 -14.93
CA GLU A 62 4.12 -18.74 -16.17
C GLU A 62 4.14 -17.53 -17.10
N THR A 63 3.05 -16.76 -17.16
CA THR A 63 3.04 -15.52 -17.95
C THR A 63 4.03 -14.51 -17.36
N ILE A 64 4.09 -14.40 -16.02
CA ILE A 64 5.05 -13.52 -15.34
C ILE A 64 6.47 -13.98 -15.64
N ARG A 65 6.75 -15.29 -15.52
CA ARG A 65 8.07 -15.86 -15.80
C ARG A 65 8.53 -15.54 -17.21
N THR A 66 7.67 -15.76 -18.19
CA THR A 66 7.96 -15.50 -19.61
C THR A 66 8.18 -14.01 -19.85
N ALA A 67 7.29 -13.15 -19.36
CA ALA A 67 7.42 -11.70 -19.52
C ALA A 67 8.65 -11.12 -18.81
N THR A 68 9.12 -11.74 -17.73
CA THR A 68 10.35 -11.32 -17.02
C THR A 68 11.61 -11.66 -17.81
N LYS A 69 11.66 -12.82 -18.50
CA LYS A 69 12.81 -13.23 -19.30
C LYS A 69 13.20 -12.20 -20.35
N ASP A 70 12.22 -11.51 -20.93
CA ASP A 70 12.44 -10.52 -21.98
C ASP A 70 12.85 -9.13 -21.43
N VAL A 71 12.81 -8.93 -20.11
CA VAL A 71 13.01 -7.61 -19.49
C VAL A 71 14.38 -7.51 -18.83
N HIS A 72 15.30 -6.88 -19.57
CA HIS A 72 16.69 -6.63 -19.15
C HIS A 72 16.83 -6.02 -17.74
N ALA A 73 15.95 -5.08 -17.37
CA ALA A 73 16.02 -4.39 -16.09
C ALA A 73 15.75 -5.32 -14.89
N ILE A 74 14.72 -6.18 -14.98
CA ILE A 74 14.35 -7.11 -13.90
C ILE A 74 15.38 -8.22 -13.79
N ASN A 75 15.86 -8.75 -14.93
CA ASN A 75 16.91 -9.77 -14.94
C ASN A 75 18.20 -9.26 -14.28
N LYS A 76 18.64 -8.02 -14.61
CA LYS A 76 19.78 -7.39 -13.93
C LYS A 76 19.62 -7.32 -12.41
N ILE A 77 18.42 -6.97 -11.94
CA ILE A 77 18.13 -6.92 -10.50
C ILE A 77 18.25 -8.31 -9.89
N ILE A 78 17.68 -9.32 -10.54
CA ILE A 78 17.79 -10.72 -10.10
C ILE A 78 19.26 -11.16 -10.06
N ASP A 79 20.06 -10.77 -11.05
CA ASP A 79 21.50 -11.08 -11.09
C ASP A 79 22.28 -10.38 -9.96
N TYR A 80 21.98 -9.10 -9.67
CA TYR A 80 22.59 -8.38 -8.53
C TYR A 80 22.20 -9.02 -7.19
N MET A 81 20.96 -9.50 -7.07
CA MET A 81 20.51 -10.22 -5.89
C MET A 81 21.22 -11.57 -5.73
N LYS A 82 21.30 -12.37 -6.79
CA LYS A 82 21.97 -13.68 -6.78
C LYS A 82 23.46 -13.56 -6.50
N SER A 83 24.13 -12.57 -7.10
CA SER A 83 25.56 -12.33 -6.89
C SER A 83 25.87 -11.60 -5.57
N ARG A 84 24.85 -11.12 -4.84
CA ARG A 84 24.97 -10.25 -3.65
C ARG A 84 25.87 -9.02 -3.89
N ASN A 85 26.02 -8.60 -5.15
CA ASN A 85 26.90 -7.52 -5.55
C ASN A 85 26.09 -6.44 -6.27
N TRP A 86 25.69 -5.43 -5.51
CA TRP A 86 24.97 -4.28 -6.05
C TRP A 86 25.95 -3.16 -6.41
N PRO A 87 25.99 -2.73 -7.68
CA PRO A 87 26.77 -1.56 -8.05
C PRO A 87 26.17 -0.30 -7.41
N LYS A 88 26.96 0.78 -7.32
CA LYS A 88 26.40 2.10 -7.00
C LYS A 88 25.49 2.54 -8.15
N ILE A 89 24.20 2.66 -7.88
CA ILE A 89 23.18 3.09 -8.84
C ILE A 89 22.83 4.55 -8.59
N ASP A 90 22.83 5.37 -9.65
CA ASP A 90 22.44 6.77 -9.59
C ASP A 90 20.94 6.95 -9.33
N ARG A 91 20.55 8.05 -8.69
CA ARG A 91 19.15 8.38 -8.37
C ARG A 91 18.27 8.55 -9.61
N ASN A 92 18.83 8.95 -10.74
CA ASN A 92 18.08 9.14 -11.98
C ASN A 92 17.94 7.85 -12.79
N SER A 93 18.55 6.75 -12.35
CA SER A 93 18.44 5.45 -13.02
C SER A 93 17.05 4.86 -12.84
N SER A 94 16.55 4.18 -13.88
CA SER A 94 15.31 3.39 -13.80
C SER A 94 15.38 2.26 -12.75
N LEU A 95 16.59 1.85 -12.37
CA LEU A 95 16.83 0.82 -11.35
C LEU A 95 16.85 1.38 -9.93
N TRP A 96 16.90 2.71 -9.75
CA TRP A 96 17.01 3.35 -8.44
C TRP A 96 15.90 2.92 -7.48
N HIS A 97 14.66 2.82 -7.98
CA HIS A 97 13.52 2.41 -7.16
C HIS A 97 13.67 1.02 -6.55
N TYR A 98 14.38 0.12 -7.23
CA TYR A 98 14.69 -1.23 -6.77
C TYR A 98 15.91 -1.23 -5.86
N TYR A 99 16.97 -0.50 -6.23
CA TYR A 99 18.17 -0.34 -5.40
C TYR A 99 17.86 0.26 -4.02
N ASN A 100 17.05 1.32 -3.97
CA ASN A 100 16.68 2.01 -2.74
C ASN A 100 15.88 1.12 -1.76
N ARG A 101 15.26 0.04 -2.26
CA ARG A 101 14.48 -0.93 -1.46
C ARG A 101 15.07 -2.34 -1.51
N ARG A 102 16.33 -2.50 -1.93
CA ARG A 102 16.97 -3.80 -2.18
C ARG A 102 16.86 -4.77 -1.00
N ASP A 103 16.83 -4.25 0.22
CA ASP A 103 16.71 -5.04 1.47
C ASP A 103 15.33 -5.72 1.62
N THR A 104 14.32 -5.26 0.87
CA THR A 104 12.96 -5.83 0.83
C THR A 104 12.70 -6.70 -0.40
N LEU A 105 13.67 -6.79 -1.31
CA LEU A 105 13.54 -7.59 -2.51
C LEU A 105 13.78 -9.05 -2.18
N THR A 106 12.98 -9.92 -2.76
CA THR A 106 13.13 -11.38 -2.69
C THR A 106 12.91 -11.98 -4.07
N THR A 107 13.45 -13.19 -4.29
CA THR A 107 13.25 -13.90 -5.56
C THR A 107 12.62 -15.25 -5.28
N VAL A 108 11.52 -15.55 -5.97
CA VAL A 108 10.83 -16.84 -5.91
C VAL A 108 10.78 -17.41 -7.32
N GLU A 109 11.42 -18.54 -7.57
CA GLU A 109 11.43 -19.21 -8.89
C GLU A 109 11.75 -18.23 -10.05
N ASP A 110 12.83 -17.44 -9.95
CA ASP A 110 13.22 -16.40 -10.93
C ASP A 110 12.22 -15.25 -11.12
N ARG A 111 11.32 -15.03 -10.16
CA ARG A 111 10.39 -13.90 -10.15
C ARG A 111 10.74 -12.96 -9.01
N LEU A 112 10.77 -11.67 -9.31
CA LEU A 112 11.12 -10.66 -8.34
C LEU A 112 9.88 -10.25 -7.52
N LEU A 113 10.05 -10.23 -6.20
CA LEU A 113 9.06 -9.76 -5.24
C LEU A 113 9.65 -8.59 -4.43
N THR A 114 8.79 -7.75 -3.88
CA THR A 114 9.13 -6.72 -2.89
C THR A 114 8.14 -6.76 -1.74
N ALA A 115 8.59 -7.06 -0.52
CA ALA A 115 7.72 -7.20 0.65
C ALA A 115 6.44 -8.01 0.33
N SER A 116 6.64 -9.22 -0.20
CA SER A 116 5.60 -10.17 -0.66
C SER A 116 4.74 -9.75 -1.87
N ARG A 117 4.98 -8.58 -2.46
CA ARG A 117 4.25 -8.11 -3.65
C ARG A 117 5.02 -8.49 -4.92
N ILE A 118 4.28 -8.94 -5.92
CA ILE A 118 4.85 -9.37 -7.20
C ILE A 118 5.30 -8.16 -8.00
N VAL A 119 6.56 -8.12 -8.42
CA VAL A 119 7.02 -7.09 -9.36
C VAL A 119 6.49 -7.41 -10.75
N ILE A 120 5.65 -6.53 -11.30
CA ILE A 120 5.00 -6.76 -12.59
C ILE A 120 5.81 -6.15 -13.74
N PRO A 121 6.25 -6.96 -14.73
CA PRO A 121 6.87 -6.47 -15.96
C PRO A 121 5.98 -5.49 -16.72
N ARG A 122 6.60 -4.52 -17.40
CA ARG A 122 5.90 -3.44 -18.12
C ARG A 122 4.85 -3.94 -19.12
N SER A 123 5.12 -5.06 -19.79
CA SER A 123 4.19 -5.71 -20.73
C SER A 123 2.89 -6.17 -20.09
N LEU A 124 2.90 -6.51 -18.80
CA LEU A 124 1.75 -7.05 -18.07
C LEU A 124 0.99 -5.99 -17.25
N GLN A 125 1.59 -4.83 -16.98
CA GLN A 125 1.00 -3.76 -16.18
C GLN A 125 -0.39 -3.36 -16.68
N ARG A 126 -0.57 -3.18 -18.00
CA ARG A 126 -1.87 -2.83 -18.59
C ARG A 126 -2.94 -3.88 -18.31
N ARG A 127 -2.59 -5.17 -18.37
CA ARG A 127 -3.53 -6.27 -18.11
C ARG A 127 -3.96 -6.29 -16.64
N VAL A 128 -3.01 -6.12 -15.73
CA VAL A 128 -3.29 -6.01 -14.28
C VAL A 128 -4.22 -4.82 -14.01
N LEU A 129 -3.88 -3.64 -14.52
CA LEU A 129 -4.66 -2.42 -14.36
C LEU A 129 -6.11 -2.59 -14.86
N HIS A 130 -6.29 -3.19 -16.05
CA HIS A 130 -7.62 -3.42 -16.62
C HIS A 130 -8.48 -4.34 -15.74
N THR A 131 -7.90 -5.40 -15.18
CA THR A 131 -8.65 -6.30 -14.31
C THR A 131 -9.01 -5.66 -12.97
N LEU A 132 -8.09 -4.91 -12.36
CA LEU A 132 -8.39 -4.13 -11.17
C LEU A 132 -9.50 -3.10 -11.42
N HIS A 133 -9.66 -2.65 -12.66
CA HIS A 133 -10.66 -1.66 -13.08
C HIS A 133 -12.01 -2.24 -13.52
N LYS A 134 -12.15 -3.57 -13.71
CA LYS A 134 -13.30 -4.22 -14.37
C LYS A 134 -14.68 -3.79 -13.83
N ALA A 135 -14.79 -3.59 -12.52
CA ALA A 135 -16.03 -3.19 -11.84
C ALA A 135 -16.09 -1.69 -11.48
N HIS A 136 -15.24 -0.86 -12.07
CA HIS A 136 -15.09 0.56 -11.76
C HIS A 136 -15.02 0.89 -10.25
N PRO A 137 -14.23 0.17 -9.43
CA PRO A 137 -14.28 0.31 -7.97
C PRO A 137 -13.75 1.65 -7.43
N GLY A 138 -13.23 2.52 -8.31
CA GLY A 138 -12.65 3.81 -7.96
C GLY A 138 -11.21 3.73 -7.47
N GLN A 139 -10.54 4.88 -7.44
CA GLN A 139 -9.10 5.00 -7.19
C GLN A 139 -8.67 4.40 -5.85
N THR A 140 -9.37 4.72 -4.76
CA THR A 140 -9.01 4.26 -3.41
C THR A 140 -9.01 2.74 -3.30
N ARG A 141 -10.09 2.09 -3.75
CA ARG A 141 -10.21 0.63 -3.70
C ARG A 141 -9.23 -0.06 -4.64
N MET A 142 -8.98 0.49 -5.83
CA MET A 142 -7.97 -0.04 -6.75
C MET A 142 -6.56 0.02 -6.14
N LYS A 143 -6.17 1.16 -5.55
CA LYS A 143 -4.86 1.31 -4.90
C LYS A 143 -4.69 0.32 -3.74
N MET A 144 -5.71 0.19 -2.91
CA MET A 144 -5.69 -0.76 -1.79
C MET A 144 -5.42 -2.18 -2.31
N LEU A 145 -6.21 -2.65 -3.27
CA LEU A 145 -6.09 -3.99 -3.83
C LEU A 145 -4.76 -4.20 -4.55
N ALA A 146 -4.32 -3.23 -5.35
CA ALA A 146 -3.06 -3.34 -6.08
C ALA A 146 -1.86 -3.42 -5.13
N ARG A 147 -1.82 -2.58 -4.09
CA ARG A 147 -0.73 -2.55 -3.11
C ARG A 147 -0.67 -3.83 -2.27
N SER A 148 -1.73 -4.63 -2.20
CA SER A 148 -1.71 -5.94 -1.55
C SER A 148 -0.95 -7.00 -2.36
N TYR A 149 -0.98 -6.92 -3.70
CA TYR A 149 -0.54 -8.03 -4.54
C TYR A 149 0.62 -7.70 -5.49
N VAL A 150 0.70 -6.46 -5.98
CA VAL A 150 1.60 -6.08 -7.07
C VAL A 150 2.43 -4.85 -6.77
N TYR A 151 3.55 -4.73 -7.48
CA TYR A 151 4.41 -3.56 -7.42
C TYR A 151 5.03 -3.23 -8.77
N TRP A 152 5.05 -1.93 -9.08
CA TRP A 152 6.00 -1.27 -9.98
C TRP A 152 6.08 0.22 -9.58
N PRO A 153 7.14 0.96 -9.96
CA PRO A 153 7.38 2.30 -9.43
C PRO A 153 6.24 3.30 -9.63
N THR A 154 5.52 3.22 -10.76
CA THR A 154 4.44 4.15 -11.13
C THR A 154 3.03 3.64 -10.84
N LEU A 155 2.88 2.56 -10.08
CA LEU A 155 1.59 1.87 -9.85
C LEU A 155 0.43 2.81 -9.51
N ASP A 156 0.62 3.66 -8.49
CA ASP A 156 -0.45 4.56 -8.04
C ASP A 156 -0.81 5.62 -9.08
N ASN A 157 0.19 6.14 -9.80
CA ASN A 157 0.00 7.10 -10.89
C ASN A 157 -0.74 6.46 -12.07
N ASP A 158 -0.42 5.22 -12.41
CA ASP A 158 -1.06 4.52 -13.52
C ASP A 158 -2.53 4.18 -13.18
N ILE A 159 -2.82 3.85 -11.92
CA ILE A 159 -4.20 3.70 -11.41
C ILE A 159 -4.95 5.04 -11.49
N GLU A 160 -4.34 6.13 -11.05
CA GLU A 160 -4.91 7.47 -11.12
C GLU A 160 -5.28 7.87 -12.54
N GLN A 161 -4.33 7.72 -13.46
CA GLN A 161 -4.52 8.05 -14.87
C GLN A 161 -5.64 7.21 -15.48
N LEU A 162 -5.70 5.91 -15.19
CA LEU A 162 -6.75 5.04 -15.71
C LEU A 162 -8.14 5.44 -15.20
N VAL A 163 -8.28 5.69 -13.90
CA VAL A 163 -9.57 6.06 -13.31
C VAL A 163 -10.02 7.44 -13.78
N ARG A 164 -9.09 8.41 -13.84
CA ARG A 164 -9.36 9.78 -14.33
C ARG A 164 -9.81 9.80 -15.78
N ASN A 165 -9.26 8.93 -16.62
CA ASN A 165 -9.59 8.86 -18.04
C ASN A 165 -10.79 7.93 -18.33
N CYS A 166 -11.43 7.36 -17.31
CA CYS A 166 -12.57 6.48 -17.49
C CYS A 166 -13.89 7.22 -17.38
N ASN A 167 -14.65 7.30 -18.48
CA ASN A 167 -15.95 7.96 -18.55
C ASN A 167 -16.96 7.41 -17.52
N LYS A 168 -16.98 6.09 -17.30
CA LYS A 168 -17.87 5.46 -16.31
C LYS A 168 -17.51 5.81 -14.87
N CYS A 169 -16.21 5.93 -14.56
CA CYS A 169 -15.77 6.41 -13.26
C CYS A 169 -16.07 7.89 -13.08
N ALA A 170 -15.90 8.70 -14.13
CA ALA A 170 -16.21 10.12 -14.11
C ALA A 170 -17.72 10.38 -13.92
N SER A 171 -18.60 9.60 -14.55
CA SER A 171 -20.05 9.78 -14.45
C SER A 171 -20.64 9.47 -13.08
N VAL A 172 -19.93 8.68 -12.26
CA VAL A 172 -20.34 8.34 -10.89
C VAL A 172 -19.51 9.05 -9.82
N ALA A 173 -18.51 9.85 -10.24
CA ALA A 173 -17.71 10.63 -9.31
C ALA A 173 -18.62 11.64 -8.63
N LYS A 174 -18.45 11.80 -7.31
CA LYS A 174 -19.17 12.84 -6.57
C LYS A 174 -18.74 14.19 -7.13
N ASP A 175 -19.70 14.95 -7.64
CA ASP A 175 -19.49 16.36 -7.90
C ASP A 175 -19.06 17.04 -6.60
N HIS A 176 -18.02 17.85 -6.68
CA HIS A 176 -17.68 18.74 -5.59
C HIS A 176 -18.89 19.63 -5.33
N VAL A 177 -19.38 19.67 -4.08
CA VAL A 177 -20.38 20.66 -3.69
C VAL A 177 -19.78 22.02 -3.99
N LYS A 178 -20.30 22.71 -5.01
CA LYS A 178 -19.88 24.06 -5.34
C LYS A 178 -20.13 24.89 -4.09
N ALA A 179 -19.06 25.35 -3.43
CA ALA A 179 -19.20 26.23 -2.29
C ALA A 179 -20.04 27.43 -2.75
N LYS A 180 -21.07 27.78 -1.96
CA LYS A 180 -21.81 29.02 -2.22
C LYS A 180 -20.80 30.16 -2.15
N LEU A 181 -20.64 30.88 -3.26
CA LEU A 181 -19.87 32.11 -3.29
C LEU A 181 -20.57 33.10 -2.36
N CYS A 182 -19.94 33.41 -1.23
CA CYS A 182 -20.37 34.53 -0.40
C CYS A 182 -19.65 35.78 -0.91
N SER A 183 -20.41 36.82 -1.21
CA SER A 183 -19.84 38.14 -1.47
C SER A 183 -19.17 38.65 -0.20
N TRP A 184 -18.01 39.29 -0.34
CA TRP A 184 -17.39 40.02 0.76
C TRP A 184 -18.38 41.06 1.31
N PRO A 185 -18.45 41.25 2.64
CA PRO A 185 -19.27 42.31 3.20
C PRO A 185 -18.79 43.64 2.64
N ASN A 186 -19.73 44.46 2.16
CA ASN A 186 -19.44 45.80 1.70
C ASN A 186 -18.77 46.57 2.85
N GLN A 187 -17.73 47.36 2.52
CA GLN A 187 -17.10 48.25 3.49
C GLN A 187 -18.17 49.18 4.05
N THR A 188 -18.53 48.99 5.32
CA THR A 188 -19.34 49.95 6.05
C THR A 188 -18.51 51.22 6.14
N LEU A 189 -18.93 52.27 5.43
CA LEU A 189 -18.39 53.60 5.57
C LEU A 189 -18.66 54.04 7.02
N HIS A 190 -17.67 53.85 7.89
CA HIS A 190 -17.69 54.39 9.24
C HIS A 190 -17.43 55.90 9.13
N GLY A 191 -18.50 56.64 8.87
CA GLY A 191 -18.41 58.07 8.60
C GLY A 191 -19.79 58.69 8.52
N SER A 192 -20.50 58.79 9.66
CA SER A 192 -21.49 59.84 9.81
C SER A 192 -21.47 60.39 11.24
N ALA A 193 -20.79 61.53 11.33
CA ALA A 193 -21.08 62.71 12.15
C ALA A 193 -21.51 62.50 13.61
N TYR A 194 -20.59 62.86 14.52
CA TYR A 194 -20.94 63.47 15.80
C TYR A 194 -21.60 64.84 15.52
N THR A 195 -22.92 64.96 15.67
CA THR A 195 -23.58 66.26 15.78
C THR A 195 -23.68 66.64 17.25
N LEU A 196 -22.81 67.54 17.69
CA LEU A 196 -23.01 68.36 18.87
C LEU A 196 -24.14 69.35 18.58
N THR A 197 -25.25 69.25 19.30
CA THR A 197 -26.22 70.35 19.39
C THR A 197 -26.35 70.74 20.86
N SER A 198 -25.64 71.81 21.21
CA SER A 198 -25.97 72.70 22.33
C SER A 198 -27.07 73.65 21.84
N GLN A 199 -28.16 73.79 22.60
CA GLN A 199 -28.59 75.08 23.18
C GLN A 199 -29.95 74.96 23.87
N ASP A 200 -29.92 75.31 25.16
CA ASP A 200 -31.07 75.80 25.95
C ASP A 200 -31.56 77.16 25.43
N PRO A 201 -32.73 77.61 25.89
CA PRO A 201 -32.70 78.62 26.95
C PRO A 201 -33.50 78.27 28.22
#